data_AF-A0A7W0TYN8-F1
#
_entry.id   AF-A0A7W0TYN8-F1
#
_cell.length_a   1.000
_cell.length_b   1.000
_cell.length_c   1.000
_cell.angle_alpha   90.00
_cell.angle_beta   90.00
_cell.angle_gamma   90.00
#
_symmetry.space_group_name_H-M   'P 1'
#
loop_
_entity.id
_entity.type
_entity.pdbx_description
1 polymer ?
#
loop_
_entity_poly.entity_id
_entity_poly.type
_entity_poly.pdbx_seq_one_letter_code
_entity_poly.pdbx_strand_id
1 'polypeptide(L)'
;MLDSRDLPRLGPLRLPDDSPLRAMLRRIGLAVALIVAVAVVLWFDRDGLRDNAHLDRPPGFVDVFYFTVVSLTTVGYGDIAPVTDQARLINAVLLTPIRVFLWALFLGTAYELTLLRLRFQEERQMRDLHDRLEDHVVVCGYGVKGRAIVDELVAHGQPRDAIVAIDPDEASVARAAKEGLVALRGDASSEALLRAAAVEKAGHVLVAPNRDDACVLICLTVRSLAPGARLIASAREEENVKLIYGAGADLVIAPSVSGGRLMGAAVRQEAVPHFLEDLLT
;
A
#
# COMPACT_ATOMS: atom_id res chain seq x y z
N MET A 1 -25.20 -7.26 24.42
CA MET A 1 -25.77 -6.21 23.55
C MET A 1 -24.98 -4.93 23.78
N LEU A 2 -23.87 -4.77 23.06
CA LEU A 2 -23.12 -3.52 23.07
C LEU A 2 -23.72 -2.63 21.98
N ASP A 3 -24.09 -1.42 22.37
CA ASP A 3 -24.79 -0.43 21.57
C ASP A 3 -23.90 0.01 20.40
N SER A 4 -24.45 -0.06 19.19
CA SER A 4 -23.84 0.32 17.89
C SER A 4 -23.48 1.81 17.75
N ARG A 5 -23.39 2.56 18.86
CA ARG A 5 -23.24 4.02 18.89
C ARG A 5 -21.83 4.52 19.28
N ASP A 6 -20.93 3.65 19.71
CA ASP A 6 -19.60 4.04 20.22
C ASP A 6 -18.41 3.70 19.31
N LEU A 7 -18.64 3.42 18.02
CA LEU A 7 -17.54 3.42 17.05
C LEU A 7 -17.14 4.87 16.76
N PRO A 8 -15.86 5.26 16.90
CA PRO A 8 -15.40 6.57 16.44
C PRO A 8 -15.69 6.65 14.94
N ARG A 9 -16.72 7.42 14.58
CA ARG A 9 -17.04 7.75 13.20
C ARG A 9 -15.82 8.49 12.65
N LEU A 10 -14.92 7.77 12.01
CA LEU A 10 -14.00 8.34 11.04
C LEU A 10 -14.94 9.01 10.03
N GLY A 11 -15.05 10.34 10.14
CA GLY A 11 -15.85 11.14 9.22
C GLY A 11 -15.45 10.80 7.79
N PRO A 12 -16.32 11.05 6.79
CA PRO A 12 -15.96 10.82 5.40
C PRO A 12 -14.60 11.48 5.17
N LEU A 13 -13.60 10.68 4.82
CA LEU A 13 -12.31 11.15 4.35
C LEU A 13 -12.61 12.04 3.14
N ARG A 14 -12.78 13.34 3.40
CA ARG A 14 -12.89 14.37 2.39
C ARG A 14 -11.53 14.43 1.72
N LEU A 15 -11.34 13.60 0.71
CA LEU A 15 -10.40 13.89 -0.36
C LEU A 15 -10.74 15.30 -0.85
N PRO A 16 -9.80 16.26 -0.86
CA PRO A 16 -10.07 17.57 -1.44
C PRO A 16 -10.62 17.40 -2.86
N ASP A 17 -11.83 17.90 -3.12
CA ASP A 17 -12.57 17.81 -4.41
C ASP A 17 -11.88 18.53 -5.59
N ASP A 18 -10.63 18.98 -5.43
CA ASP A 18 -9.86 19.52 -6.53
C ASP A 18 -9.36 18.34 -7.37
N SER A 19 -10.06 18.04 -8.47
CA SER A 19 -9.56 17.12 -9.48
C SER A 19 -8.08 17.43 -9.77
N PRO A 20 -7.18 16.43 -9.81
CA PRO A 20 -5.73 16.66 -9.88
C PRO A 20 -5.32 17.58 -11.04
N LEU A 21 -6.08 17.52 -12.14
CA LEU A 21 -5.97 18.42 -13.29
C LEU A 21 -6.25 19.90 -12.95
N ARG A 22 -7.32 20.21 -12.20
CA ARG A 22 -7.64 21.58 -11.79
C ARG A 22 -6.59 22.16 -10.84
N ALA A 23 -6.10 21.37 -9.89
CA ALA A 23 -5.03 21.79 -9.00
C ALA A 23 -3.76 22.15 -9.80
N MET A 24 -3.40 21.31 -10.78
CA MET A 24 -2.26 21.54 -11.67
C MET A 24 -2.45 22.78 -12.55
N LEU A 25 -3.63 22.96 -13.16
CA LEU A 25 -3.95 24.15 -13.97
C LEU A 25 -3.90 25.45 -13.14
N ARG A 26 -4.39 25.44 -11.89
CA ARG A 26 -4.31 26.59 -10.99
C ARG A 26 -2.86 26.96 -10.67
N ARG A 27 -2.00 25.96 -10.42
CA ARG A 27 -0.56 26.17 -10.15
C ARG A 27 0.16 26.71 -11.40
N ILE A 28 -0.12 26.17 -12.59
CA ILE A 28 0.41 26.68 -13.86
C ILE A 28 -0.03 28.13 -14.08
N GLY A 29 -1.32 28.43 -13.88
CA GLY A 29 -1.86 29.79 -13.99
C GLY A 29 -1.17 30.78 -13.03
N LEU A 30 -0.93 30.37 -11.78
CA LEU A 30 -0.20 31.17 -10.81
C LEU A 30 1.26 31.41 -11.23
N ALA A 31 1.95 30.38 -11.73
CA ALA A 31 3.33 30.51 -12.21
C ALA A 31 3.42 31.47 -13.41
N VAL A 32 2.52 31.36 -14.38
CA VAL A 32 2.44 32.27 -15.53
C VAL A 32 2.16 33.70 -15.08
N ALA A 33 1.20 33.90 -14.17
CA ALA A 33 0.89 35.24 -13.63
C ALA A 33 2.10 35.88 -12.93
N LEU A 34 2.88 35.09 -12.19
CA LEU A 34 4.08 35.56 -11.51
C LEU A 34 5.20 35.94 -12.51
N ILE A 35 5.41 35.12 -13.55
CA ILE A 35 6.37 35.41 -14.63
C ILE A 35 5.98 36.73 -15.33
N VAL A 36 4.69 36.90 -15.65
CA VAL A 36 4.18 38.14 -16.28
C VAL A 36 4.38 39.33 -15.35
N ALA A 37 4.10 39.19 -14.04
CA ALA A 37 4.30 40.26 -13.07
C ALA A 37 5.78 40.69 -12.99
N VAL A 38 6.73 39.74 -12.97
CA VAL A 38 8.16 40.04 -13.00
C VAL A 38 8.56 40.72 -14.32
N ALA A 39 8.07 40.23 -15.46
CA ALA A 39 8.36 40.82 -16.76
C ALA A 39 7.87 42.28 -16.84
N VAL A 40 6.72 42.60 -16.25
CA VAL A 40 6.21 43.98 -16.15
C VAL A 40 7.12 44.85 -15.29
N VAL A 41 7.57 44.36 -14.13
CA VAL A 41 8.50 45.12 -13.27
C VAL A 41 9.81 45.39 -14.01
N LEU A 42 10.38 44.38 -14.65
CA LEU A 42 11.64 44.51 -15.41
C LEU A 42 11.48 45.35 -16.68
N TRP A 43 10.27 45.43 -17.25
CA TRP A 43 9.97 46.32 -18.36
C TRP A 43 10.09 47.80 -17.96
N PHE A 44 9.61 48.15 -16.76
CA PHE A 44 9.78 49.50 -16.22
C PHE A 44 11.22 49.79 -15.78
N ASP A 45 11.98 48.76 -15.39
CA ASP A 45 13.39 48.86 -14.99
C ASP A 45 14.38 48.57 -16.15
N ARG A 46 13.89 48.49 -17.40
CA ARG A 46 14.68 48.03 -18.55
C ARG A 46 15.92 48.88 -18.84
N ASP A 47 15.91 50.15 -18.47
CA ASP A 47 17.03 51.07 -18.66
C ASP A 47 18.22 50.68 -17.76
N GLY A 48 17.97 49.89 -16.71
CA GLY A 48 19.00 49.28 -15.86
C GLY A 48 19.57 47.97 -16.40
N LEU A 49 19.01 47.44 -17.49
CA LEU A 49 19.44 46.21 -18.16
C LEU A 49 20.28 46.54 -19.41
N ARG A 50 21.30 45.72 -19.66
CA ARG A 50 22.20 45.85 -20.81
C ARG A 50 22.21 44.53 -21.58
N ASP A 51 21.94 44.60 -22.88
CA ASP A 51 22.23 43.51 -23.81
C ASP A 51 23.70 43.62 -24.25
N ASN A 52 24.50 42.59 -23.94
CA ASN A 52 25.92 42.55 -24.28
C ASN A 52 26.16 42.31 -25.78
N ALA A 53 25.19 41.76 -26.51
CA ALA A 53 25.28 41.53 -27.95
C ALA A 53 24.91 42.78 -28.78
N HIS A 54 24.05 43.66 -28.25
CA HIS A 54 23.59 44.87 -28.94
C HIS A 54 23.70 46.10 -28.03
N LEU A 55 24.92 46.63 -27.90
CA LEU A 55 25.22 47.77 -27.02
C LEU A 55 24.58 49.11 -27.44
N ASP A 56 24.10 49.18 -28.68
CA ASP A 56 23.62 50.40 -29.32
C ASP A 56 22.16 50.73 -29.01
N ARG A 57 21.43 49.83 -28.34
CA ARG A 57 20.01 50.01 -28.01
C ARG A 57 19.67 49.48 -26.62
N PRO A 58 18.68 50.08 -25.94
CA PRO A 58 18.10 49.47 -24.75
C PRO A 58 17.35 48.17 -25.11
N PRO A 59 17.24 47.20 -24.17
CA PRO A 59 16.52 45.96 -24.39
C PRO A 59 15.04 46.19 -24.79
N GLY A 60 14.61 45.53 -25.86
CA GLY A 60 13.21 45.52 -26.29
C GLY A 60 12.32 44.62 -25.43
N PHE A 61 11.03 44.55 -25.76
CA PHE A 61 10.07 43.76 -24.98
C PHE A 61 10.43 42.26 -24.96
N VAL A 62 10.82 41.74 -26.12
CA VAL A 62 11.23 40.34 -26.26
C VAL A 62 12.48 40.05 -25.43
N ASP A 63 13.44 40.97 -25.41
CA ASP A 63 14.70 40.85 -24.66
C ASP A 63 14.44 40.82 -23.14
N VAL A 64 13.55 41.70 -22.64
CA VAL A 64 13.15 41.73 -21.22
C VAL A 64 12.38 40.47 -20.82
N PHE A 65 11.47 40.01 -21.67
CA PHE A 65 10.72 38.77 -21.40
C PHE A 65 11.64 37.55 -21.41
N TYR A 66 12.55 37.47 -22.38
CA TYR A 66 13.59 36.44 -22.44
C TYR A 66 14.47 36.45 -21.19
N PHE A 67 14.99 37.62 -20.79
CA PHE A 67 15.78 37.77 -19.57
C PHE A 67 15.00 37.33 -18.33
N THR A 68 13.71 37.64 -18.26
CA THR A 68 12.83 37.21 -17.16
C THR A 68 12.74 35.70 -17.07
N VAL A 69 12.44 35.02 -18.18
CA VAL A 69 12.32 33.56 -18.22
C VAL A 69 13.65 32.90 -17.87
N VAL A 70 14.75 33.28 -18.53
CA VAL A 70 16.10 32.72 -18.30
C VAL A 70 16.58 32.93 -16.86
N SER A 71 16.23 34.07 -16.27
CA SER A 71 16.56 34.39 -14.89
C SER A 71 15.71 33.57 -13.92
N LEU A 72 14.39 33.47 -14.14
CA LEU A 72 13.48 32.71 -13.26
C LEU A 72 13.70 31.20 -13.32
N THR A 73 14.08 30.66 -14.48
CA THR A 73 14.46 29.25 -14.65
C THR A 73 15.87 28.95 -14.16
N THR A 74 16.59 29.95 -13.62
CA THR A 74 17.96 29.83 -13.11
C THR A 74 18.99 29.36 -14.16
N VAL A 75 18.69 29.55 -15.45
CA VAL A 75 19.62 29.23 -16.55
C VAL A 75 20.73 30.27 -16.64
N GLY A 76 20.36 31.55 -16.64
CA GLY A 76 21.29 32.67 -16.48
C GLY A 76 22.42 32.74 -17.52
N TYR A 77 22.10 32.77 -18.83
CA TYR A 77 23.11 32.82 -19.89
C TYR A 77 24.09 34.00 -19.78
N GLY A 78 23.69 35.11 -19.16
CA GLY A 78 24.55 36.28 -18.93
C GLY A 78 24.71 37.20 -20.15
N ASP A 79 23.92 36.97 -21.19
CA ASP A 79 23.80 37.80 -22.39
C ASP A 79 23.12 39.14 -22.10
N ILE A 80 22.09 39.14 -21.25
CA ILE A 80 21.47 40.35 -20.69
C ILE A 80 21.76 40.41 -19.19
N ALA A 81 22.26 41.54 -18.70
CA ALA A 81 22.64 41.70 -17.30
C ALA A 81 22.19 43.04 -16.69
N PRO A 82 21.86 43.07 -15.38
CA PRO A 82 21.61 44.31 -14.66
C PRO A 82 22.93 45.05 -14.40
N VAL A 83 23.06 46.24 -14.98
CA VAL A 83 24.27 47.07 -14.88
C VAL A 83 24.16 48.16 -13.82
N THR A 84 22.94 48.58 -13.46
CA THR A 84 22.70 49.58 -12.42
C THR A 84 22.51 48.93 -11.05
N ASP A 85 22.84 49.66 -9.98
CA ASP A 85 22.66 49.18 -8.61
C ASP A 85 21.19 48.91 -8.26
N GLN A 86 20.28 49.72 -8.80
CA GLN A 86 18.83 49.50 -8.69
C GLN A 86 18.41 48.17 -9.34
N ALA A 87 18.81 47.91 -10.58
CA ALA A 87 18.45 46.69 -11.29
C ALA A 87 19.04 45.43 -10.62
N ARG A 88 20.24 45.55 -10.05
CA ARG A 88 20.86 44.49 -9.25
C ARG A 88 20.08 44.22 -7.97
N LEU A 89 19.62 45.27 -7.29
CA LEU A 89 18.82 45.13 -6.06
C LEU A 89 17.46 44.49 -6.36
N ILE A 90 16.77 44.91 -7.44
CA ILE A 90 15.52 44.30 -7.89
C ILE A 90 15.75 42.81 -8.20
N ASN A 91 16.81 42.46 -8.94
CA ASN A 91 17.13 41.06 -9.21
C ASN A 91 17.43 40.26 -7.94
N ALA A 92 18.21 40.81 -7.01
CA ALA A 92 18.57 40.11 -5.78
C ALA A 92 17.36 39.92 -4.84
N VAL A 93 16.58 40.99 -4.61
CA VAL A 93 15.54 41.03 -3.57
C VAL A 93 14.17 40.60 -4.10
N LEU A 94 13.84 40.87 -5.36
CA LEU A 94 12.55 40.51 -5.95
C LEU A 94 12.60 39.16 -6.67
N LEU A 95 13.59 38.94 -7.54
CA LEU A 95 13.63 37.69 -8.34
C LEU A 95 14.00 36.48 -7.48
N THR A 96 14.89 36.60 -6.49
CA THR A 96 15.33 35.45 -5.69
C THR A 96 14.19 34.77 -4.91
N PRO A 97 13.37 35.49 -4.12
CA PRO A 97 12.23 34.87 -3.43
C PRO A 97 11.20 34.29 -4.39
N ILE A 98 10.96 34.98 -5.52
CA ILE A 98 10.06 34.51 -6.57
C ILE A 98 10.53 33.19 -7.19
N ARG A 99 11.83 33.04 -7.45
CA ARG A 99 12.44 31.78 -7.93
C ARG A 99 12.23 30.66 -6.94
N VAL A 100 12.50 30.90 -5.66
CA VAL A 100 12.32 29.90 -4.59
C VAL A 100 10.84 29.50 -4.50
N PHE A 101 9.92 30.45 -4.61
CA PHE A 101 8.49 30.17 -4.60
C PHE A 101 8.03 29.35 -5.82
N LEU A 102 8.50 29.67 -7.03
CA LEU A 102 8.21 28.86 -8.23
C LEU A 102 8.72 27.44 -8.08
N TRP A 103 9.97 27.25 -7.63
CA TRP A 103 10.53 25.92 -7.37
C TRP A 103 9.71 25.16 -6.33
N ALA A 104 9.32 25.80 -5.23
CA ALA A 104 8.49 25.19 -4.19
C ALA A 104 7.12 24.74 -4.71
N LEU A 105 6.48 25.55 -5.56
CA LEU A 105 5.17 25.25 -6.18
C LEU A 105 5.21 23.95 -7.02
N PHE A 106 6.31 23.74 -7.77
CA PHE A 106 6.49 22.56 -8.62
C PHE A 106 7.10 21.36 -7.89
N LEU A 107 7.95 21.58 -6.88
CA LEU A 107 8.49 20.51 -6.05
C LEU A 107 7.37 19.76 -5.32
N GLY A 108 6.35 20.50 -4.85
CA GLY A 108 5.13 19.92 -4.29
C GLY A 108 4.39 19.01 -5.28
N THR A 109 4.23 19.41 -6.56
CA THR A 109 3.61 18.55 -7.58
C THR A 109 4.44 17.31 -7.89
N ALA A 110 5.76 17.43 -7.96
CA ALA A 110 6.63 16.30 -8.26
C ALA A 110 6.53 15.23 -7.17
N TYR A 111 6.53 15.65 -5.90
CA TYR A 111 6.37 14.76 -4.75
C TYR A 111 4.96 14.14 -4.67
N GLU A 112 3.93 14.94 -4.93
CA GLU A 112 2.54 14.48 -4.96
C GLU A 112 2.32 13.44 -6.09
N LEU A 113 2.86 13.69 -7.28
CA LEU A 113 2.78 12.78 -8.43
C LEU A 113 3.56 11.47 -8.21
N THR A 114 4.74 11.51 -7.60
CA THR A 114 5.50 10.29 -7.31
C THR A 114 4.81 9.44 -6.25
N LEU A 115 4.28 10.05 -5.19
CA LEU A 115 3.50 9.34 -4.17
C LEU A 115 2.20 8.77 -4.73
N LEU A 116 1.48 9.52 -5.56
CA LEU A 116 0.28 9.02 -6.26
C LEU A 116 0.64 7.82 -7.15
N ARG A 117 1.73 7.88 -7.92
CA ARG A 117 2.15 6.77 -8.79
C ARG A 117 2.45 5.50 -8.01
N LEU A 118 3.15 5.60 -6.87
CA LEU A 118 3.45 4.43 -6.03
C LEU A 118 2.15 3.76 -5.54
N ARG A 119 1.21 4.55 -5.02
CA ARG A 119 -0.11 4.06 -4.58
C ARG A 119 -0.90 3.41 -5.71
N PHE A 120 -0.93 4.04 -6.90
CA PHE A 120 -1.61 3.48 -8.06
C PHE A 120 -0.99 2.17 -8.57
N GLN A 121 0.33 1.99 -8.43
CA GLN A 121 0.97 0.73 -8.80
C GLN A 121 0.62 -0.39 -7.81
N GLU A 122 0.64 -0.11 -6.51
CA GLU A 122 0.20 -1.06 -5.47
C GLU A 122 -1.27 -1.45 -5.65
N GLU A 123 -2.15 -0.48 -5.89
CA GLU A 123 -3.58 -0.72 -6.14
C GLU A 123 -3.81 -1.57 -7.40
N ARG A 124 -3.04 -1.36 -8.47
CA ARG A 124 -3.15 -2.18 -9.69
C ARG A 124 -2.67 -3.61 -9.47
N GLN A 125 -1.54 -3.79 -8.79
CA GLN A 125 -1.04 -5.14 -8.47
C GLN A 125 -2.01 -5.91 -7.58
N MET A 126 -2.61 -5.25 -6.59
CA MET A 126 -3.63 -5.86 -5.74
C MET A 126 -4.92 -6.17 -6.51
N ARG A 127 -5.34 -5.30 -7.43
CA ARG A 127 -6.49 -5.57 -8.31
C ARG A 127 -6.24 -6.76 -9.24
N ASP A 128 -5.07 -6.81 -9.89
CA ASP A 128 -4.71 -7.93 -10.75
C ASP A 128 -4.65 -9.25 -9.98
N LEU A 129 -4.21 -9.22 -8.72
CA LEU A 129 -4.26 -10.38 -7.81
C LEU A 129 -5.71 -10.75 -7.49
N HIS A 130 -6.54 -9.78 -7.09
CA HIS A 130 -7.97 -9.97 -6.77
C HIS A 130 -8.79 -10.48 -7.96
N ASP A 131 -8.42 -10.14 -9.18
CA ASP A 131 -9.09 -10.60 -10.41
C ASP A 131 -8.69 -12.03 -10.79
N ARG A 132 -7.56 -12.53 -10.30
CA ARG A 132 -7.11 -13.92 -10.52
C ARG A 132 -7.57 -14.87 -9.42
N LEU A 133 -7.81 -14.36 -8.22
CA LEU A 133 -8.20 -15.13 -7.05
C LEU A 133 -9.72 -15.30 -6.98
N GLU A 134 -10.20 -16.46 -7.40
CA GLU A 134 -11.57 -16.95 -7.20
C GLU A 134 -11.52 -18.40 -6.75
N ASP A 135 -12.39 -18.78 -5.80
CA ASP A 135 -12.46 -20.13 -5.22
C ASP A 135 -11.11 -20.65 -4.69
N HIS A 136 -10.25 -19.72 -4.27
CA HIS A 136 -8.92 -20.01 -3.76
C HIS A 136 -8.93 -20.38 -2.28
N VAL A 137 -7.78 -20.82 -1.77
CA VAL A 137 -7.60 -21.21 -0.38
C VAL A 137 -6.78 -20.16 0.35
N VAL A 138 -7.30 -19.67 1.48
CA VAL A 138 -6.56 -18.76 2.37
C VAL A 138 -6.09 -19.54 3.60
N VAL A 139 -4.79 -19.50 3.90
CA VAL A 139 -4.17 -20.15 5.06
C VAL A 139 -3.67 -19.08 6.03
N CYS A 140 -4.39 -18.92 7.14
CA CYS A 140 -4.07 -17.99 8.22
C CYS A 140 -3.13 -18.67 9.23
N GLY A 141 -1.85 -18.36 9.13
CA GLY A 141 -0.74 -18.97 9.88
C GLY A 141 0.04 -19.95 9.01
N TYR A 142 1.32 -19.64 8.73
CA TYR A 142 2.26 -20.44 7.93
C TYR A 142 3.41 -21.05 8.77
N GLY A 143 3.08 -21.40 10.02
CA GLY A 143 3.96 -22.17 10.90
C GLY A 143 4.05 -23.65 10.52
N VAL A 144 4.27 -24.52 11.52
CA VAL A 144 4.34 -25.98 11.29
C VAL A 144 3.03 -26.53 10.72
N LYS A 145 1.89 -26.13 11.31
CA LYS A 145 0.56 -26.58 10.87
C LYS A 145 0.19 -26.04 9.48
N GLY A 146 0.42 -24.75 9.25
CA GLY A 146 0.11 -24.10 7.97
C GLY A 146 0.88 -24.68 6.80
N ARG A 147 2.16 -25.02 7.01
CA ARG A 147 2.97 -25.69 5.98
C ARG A 147 2.45 -27.08 5.67
N ALA A 148 2.16 -27.90 6.67
CA ALA A 148 1.59 -29.22 6.46
C ALA A 148 0.26 -29.16 5.70
N ILE A 149 -0.59 -28.17 6.01
CA ILE A 149 -1.82 -27.90 5.26
C ILE A 149 -1.52 -27.61 3.78
N VAL A 150 -0.56 -26.73 3.50
CA VAL A 150 -0.20 -26.36 2.13
C VAL A 150 0.43 -27.51 1.36
N ASP A 151 1.32 -28.27 2.00
CA ASP A 151 1.95 -29.45 1.39
C ASP A 151 0.89 -30.47 0.97
N GLU A 152 -0.10 -30.71 1.82
CA GLU A 152 -1.23 -31.60 1.56
C GLU A 152 -2.13 -31.12 0.42
N LEU A 153 -2.50 -29.83 0.44
CA LEU A 153 -3.29 -29.21 -0.62
C LEU A 153 -2.61 -29.33 -1.98
N VAL A 154 -1.29 -29.06 -2.02
CA VAL A 154 -0.51 -29.15 -3.25
C VAL A 154 -0.36 -30.61 -3.71
N ALA A 155 -0.16 -31.56 -2.78
CA ALA A 155 -0.12 -32.98 -3.11
C ALA A 155 -1.42 -33.47 -3.76
N HIS A 156 -2.56 -32.91 -3.35
CA HIS A 156 -3.88 -33.18 -3.92
C HIS A 156 -4.26 -32.31 -5.13
N GLY A 157 -3.30 -31.58 -5.70
CA GLY A 157 -3.47 -30.87 -6.97
C GLY A 157 -3.99 -29.44 -6.85
N GLN A 158 -4.06 -28.86 -5.65
CA GLN A 158 -4.33 -27.43 -5.49
C GLN A 158 -3.15 -26.63 -6.07
N PRO A 159 -3.38 -25.73 -7.04
CA PRO A 159 -2.30 -24.95 -7.63
C PRO A 159 -1.80 -23.89 -6.63
N ARG A 160 -0.48 -23.70 -6.57
CA ARG A 160 0.20 -22.89 -5.55
C ARG A 160 -0.18 -21.40 -5.60
N ASP A 161 -0.50 -20.88 -6.77
CA ASP A 161 -0.97 -19.52 -7.00
C ASP A 161 -2.42 -19.29 -6.54
N ALA A 162 -3.20 -20.36 -6.35
CA ALA A 162 -4.51 -20.35 -5.72
C ALA A 162 -4.45 -20.62 -4.20
N ILE A 163 -3.27 -20.50 -3.59
CA ILE A 163 -3.09 -20.57 -2.13
C ILE A 163 -2.47 -19.26 -1.64
N VAL A 164 -3.17 -18.59 -0.73
CA VAL A 164 -2.71 -17.36 -0.09
C VAL A 164 -2.34 -17.65 1.36
N ALA A 165 -1.07 -17.50 1.71
CA ALA A 165 -0.57 -17.70 3.08
C ALA A 165 -0.41 -16.36 3.80
N ILE A 166 -0.88 -16.28 5.04
CA ILE A 166 -0.75 -15.09 5.90
C ILE A 166 -0.01 -15.46 7.18
N ASP A 167 1.09 -14.78 7.51
CA ASP A 167 1.80 -15.01 8.78
C ASP A 167 2.48 -13.72 9.29
N PRO A 168 2.53 -13.45 10.60
CA PRO A 168 3.27 -12.32 11.14
C PRO A 168 4.79 -12.47 11.05
N ASP A 169 5.31 -13.71 11.02
CA ASP A 169 6.74 -14.01 10.96
C ASP A 169 7.28 -13.88 9.53
N GLU A 170 8.29 -13.02 9.37
CA GLU A 170 8.90 -12.72 8.08
C GLU A 170 9.60 -13.94 7.47
N ALA A 171 10.19 -14.82 8.29
CA ALA A 171 10.84 -16.02 7.81
C ALA A 171 9.82 -17.03 7.23
N SER A 172 8.64 -17.12 7.82
CA SER A 172 7.54 -17.95 7.33
C SER A 172 6.98 -17.40 6.01
N VAL A 173 6.76 -16.09 5.90
CA VAL A 173 6.31 -15.43 4.65
C VAL A 173 7.32 -15.61 3.53
N ALA A 174 8.61 -15.39 3.81
CA ALA A 174 9.67 -15.56 2.81
C ALA A 174 9.76 -17.01 2.29
N ARG A 175 9.48 -17.99 3.15
CA ARG A 175 9.42 -19.40 2.77
C ARG A 175 8.24 -19.70 1.85
N ALA A 176 7.03 -19.24 2.21
CA ALA A 176 5.84 -19.39 1.37
C ALA A 176 6.06 -18.80 -0.03
N ALA A 177 6.64 -17.59 -0.10
CA ALA A 177 6.95 -16.94 -1.37
C ALA A 177 7.98 -17.74 -2.20
N LYS A 178 9.02 -18.29 -1.56
CA LYS A 178 10.01 -19.16 -2.23
C LYS A 178 9.39 -20.44 -2.79
N GLU A 179 8.34 -20.93 -2.14
CA GLU A 179 7.57 -22.11 -2.56
C GLU A 179 6.49 -21.77 -3.61
N GLY A 180 6.45 -20.52 -4.10
CA GLY A 180 5.56 -20.08 -5.18
C GLY A 180 4.15 -19.72 -4.74
N LEU A 181 3.91 -19.53 -3.44
CA LEU A 181 2.62 -19.08 -2.92
C LEU A 181 2.52 -17.55 -2.96
N VAL A 182 1.29 -17.06 -2.96
CA VAL A 182 0.99 -15.67 -2.60
C VAL A 182 1.13 -15.56 -1.08
N ALA A 183 2.04 -14.71 -0.59
CA ALA A 183 2.34 -14.61 0.83
C ALA A 183 2.18 -13.17 1.34
N LEU A 184 1.42 -13.00 2.42
CA LEU A 184 1.14 -11.71 3.06
C LEU A 184 1.70 -11.71 4.48
N ARG A 185 2.43 -10.64 4.82
CA ARG A 185 2.97 -10.45 6.16
C ARG A 185 1.99 -9.69 7.04
N GLY A 186 1.65 -10.26 8.18
CA GLY A 186 0.89 -9.57 9.23
C GLY A 186 0.01 -10.50 10.04
N ASP A 187 -0.77 -9.89 10.93
CA ASP A 187 -1.75 -10.63 11.73
C ASP A 187 -3.03 -10.87 10.89
N ALA A 188 -3.35 -12.14 10.68
CA ALA A 188 -4.55 -12.56 9.97
C ALA A 188 -5.86 -12.17 10.69
N SER A 189 -5.81 -11.67 11.92
CA SER A 189 -6.97 -11.09 12.60
C SER A 189 -7.43 -9.76 12.00
N SER A 190 -6.54 -9.08 11.26
CA SER A 190 -6.79 -7.81 10.60
C SER A 190 -7.71 -7.97 9.39
N GLU A 191 -8.87 -7.30 9.44
CA GLU A 191 -9.79 -7.21 8.30
C GLU A 191 -9.08 -6.70 7.04
N ALA A 192 -8.23 -5.67 7.15
CA ALA A 192 -7.52 -5.11 6.00
C ALA A 192 -6.62 -6.16 5.31
N LEU A 193 -5.99 -7.04 6.08
CA LEU A 193 -5.10 -8.08 5.55
C LEU A 193 -5.90 -9.24 4.93
N LEU A 194 -7.02 -9.62 5.54
CA LEU A 194 -7.92 -10.63 4.98
C LEU A 194 -8.56 -10.15 3.66
N ARG A 195 -8.93 -8.86 3.57
CA ARG A 195 -9.39 -8.26 2.31
C ARG A 195 -8.28 -8.21 1.27
N ALA A 196 -7.04 -7.89 1.66
CA ALA A 196 -5.89 -7.97 0.76
C ALA A 196 -5.70 -9.39 0.21
N ALA A 197 -6.00 -10.43 1.01
CA ALA A 197 -6.04 -11.83 0.60
C ALA A 197 -7.28 -12.25 -0.22
N ALA A 198 -8.16 -11.30 -0.56
CA ALA A 198 -9.43 -11.55 -1.25
C ALA A 198 -10.31 -12.59 -0.54
N VAL A 199 -10.34 -12.61 0.80
CA VAL A 199 -11.05 -13.65 1.57
C VAL A 199 -12.53 -13.77 1.20
N GLU A 200 -13.16 -12.67 0.76
CA GLU A 200 -14.57 -12.63 0.35
C GLU A 200 -14.88 -13.54 -0.85
N LYS A 201 -13.87 -13.86 -1.67
CA LYS A 201 -13.98 -14.75 -2.83
C LYS A 201 -13.41 -16.15 -2.58
N ALA A 202 -12.84 -16.40 -1.41
CA ALA A 202 -12.21 -17.67 -1.08
C ALA A 202 -13.25 -18.77 -0.91
N GLY A 203 -12.99 -19.95 -1.48
CA GLY A 203 -13.82 -21.14 -1.25
C GLY A 203 -13.58 -21.72 0.14
N HIS A 204 -12.33 -21.69 0.60
CA HIS A 204 -11.90 -22.27 1.85
C HIS A 204 -10.94 -21.34 2.60
N VAL A 205 -11.09 -21.30 3.93
CA VAL A 205 -10.18 -20.58 4.83
C VAL A 205 -9.73 -21.52 5.93
N LEU A 206 -8.42 -21.76 6.01
CA LEU A 206 -7.79 -22.57 7.06
C LEU A 206 -7.14 -21.67 8.10
N VAL A 207 -7.54 -21.79 9.36
CA VAL A 207 -7.06 -20.96 10.47
C VAL A 207 -6.21 -21.80 11.40
N ALA A 208 -4.90 -21.62 11.33
CA ALA A 208 -3.92 -22.41 12.08
C ALA A 208 -2.84 -21.57 12.78
N PRO A 209 -3.18 -20.46 13.47
CA PRO A 209 -2.20 -19.64 14.17
C PRO A 209 -1.56 -20.40 15.35
N ASN A 210 -0.58 -19.77 15.98
CA ASN A 210 0.10 -20.34 17.16
C ASN A 210 -0.67 -20.16 18.47
N ARG A 211 -1.73 -19.34 18.49
CA ARG A 211 -2.54 -19.02 19.68
C ARG A 211 -4.03 -19.14 19.38
N ASP A 212 -4.80 -19.65 20.35
CA ASP A 212 -6.25 -19.89 20.18
C ASP A 212 -7.09 -18.61 20.25
N ASP A 213 -6.64 -17.59 20.98
CA ASP A 213 -7.29 -16.29 21.01
C ASP A 213 -7.23 -15.59 19.64
N ALA A 214 -6.08 -15.67 18.97
CA ALA A 214 -5.95 -15.26 17.58
C ALA A 214 -6.84 -16.11 16.65
N CYS A 215 -6.91 -17.43 16.88
CA CYS A 215 -7.76 -18.32 16.09
C CYS A 215 -9.23 -17.91 16.14
N VAL A 216 -9.75 -17.65 17.34
CA VAL A 216 -11.13 -17.16 17.56
C VAL A 216 -11.35 -15.83 16.85
N LEU A 217 -10.44 -14.87 17.01
CA LEU A 217 -10.59 -13.54 16.39
C LEU A 217 -10.56 -13.61 14.86
N ILE A 218 -9.62 -14.38 14.28
CA ILE A 218 -9.56 -14.63 12.84
C ILE A 218 -10.86 -15.26 12.36
N CYS A 219 -11.38 -16.26 13.06
CA CYS A 219 -12.65 -16.92 12.69
C CYS A 219 -13.82 -15.93 12.66
N LEU A 220 -13.94 -15.07 13.68
CA LEU A 220 -14.96 -14.02 13.73
C LEU A 220 -14.84 -13.05 12.55
N THR A 221 -13.62 -12.55 12.28
CA THR A 221 -13.37 -11.62 11.19
C THR A 221 -13.68 -12.26 9.84
N VAL A 222 -13.20 -13.49 9.60
CA VAL A 222 -13.48 -14.23 8.37
C VAL A 222 -14.97 -14.47 8.20
N ARG A 223 -15.68 -14.93 9.24
CA ARG A 223 -17.13 -15.17 9.14
C ARG A 223 -17.92 -13.89 8.86
N SER A 224 -17.45 -12.74 9.34
CA SER A 224 -18.04 -11.43 9.03
C SER A 224 -17.81 -11.00 7.57
N LEU A 225 -16.66 -11.33 6.98
CA LEU A 225 -16.28 -10.90 5.63
C LEU A 225 -16.73 -11.87 4.53
N ALA A 226 -16.61 -13.17 4.80
CA ALA A 226 -16.84 -14.26 3.87
C ALA A 226 -17.79 -15.29 4.49
N PRO A 227 -19.09 -14.94 4.68
CA PRO A 227 -20.04 -15.82 5.35
C PRO A 227 -20.31 -17.13 4.59
N GLY A 228 -20.00 -17.20 3.30
CA GLY A 228 -20.14 -18.40 2.47
C GLY A 228 -18.89 -19.28 2.39
N ALA A 229 -17.72 -18.80 2.84
CA ALA A 229 -16.49 -19.58 2.78
C ALA A 229 -16.52 -20.72 3.80
N ARG A 230 -15.94 -21.87 3.43
CA ARG A 230 -15.75 -23.00 4.34
C ARG A 230 -14.60 -22.69 5.28
N LEU A 231 -14.89 -22.53 6.57
CA LEU A 231 -13.93 -22.13 7.58
C LEU A 231 -13.49 -23.34 8.42
N ILE A 232 -12.23 -23.74 8.29
CA ILE A 232 -11.63 -24.85 9.03
C ILE A 232 -10.57 -24.30 9.97
N ALA A 233 -10.68 -24.58 11.26
CA ALA A 233 -9.79 -24.02 12.26
C ALA A 233 -9.05 -25.11 13.04
N SER A 234 -7.84 -24.79 13.50
CA SER A 234 -7.07 -25.62 14.40
C SER A 234 -7.10 -25.04 15.81
N ALA A 235 -7.52 -25.86 16.78
CA ALA A 235 -7.42 -25.57 18.20
C ALA A 235 -6.12 -26.15 18.77
N ARG A 236 -5.41 -25.36 19.57
CA ARG A 236 -4.27 -25.84 20.36
C ARG A 236 -4.75 -26.57 21.61
N GLU A 237 -5.69 -25.97 22.33
CA GLU A 237 -6.24 -26.48 23.60
C GLU A 237 -7.67 -27.01 23.41
N GLU A 238 -7.98 -28.15 24.03
CA GLU A 238 -9.31 -28.80 23.91
C GLU A 238 -10.44 -27.91 24.43
N GLU A 239 -10.18 -27.13 25.48
CA GLU A 239 -11.16 -26.24 26.10
C GLU A 239 -11.64 -25.12 25.15
N ASN A 240 -10.79 -24.70 24.21
CA ASN A 240 -11.09 -23.60 23.28
C ASN A 240 -11.88 -24.07 22.05
N VAL A 241 -12.03 -25.38 21.83
CA VAL A 241 -12.75 -25.94 20.66
C VAL A 241 -14.16 -25.36 20.56
N LYS A 242 -14.89 -25.28 21.68
CA LYS A 242 -16.26 -24.74 21.71
C LYS A 242 -16.30 -23.25 21.35
N LEU A 243 -15.29 -22.48 21.78
CA LEU A 243 -15.20 -21.05 21.47
C LEU A 243 -14.92 -20.83 19.98
N ILE A 244 -14.06 -21.65 19.38
CA ILE A 244 -13.73 -21.56 17.96
C ILE A 244 -14.94 -21.94 17.08
N TYR A 245 -15.71 -22.96 17.46
CA TYR A 245 -17.01 -23.22 16.82
C TYR A 245 -17.98 -22.04 16.99
N GLY A 246 -18.06 -21.48 18.21
CA GLY A 246 -18.88 -20.29 18.49
C GLY A 246 -18.47 -19.04 17.70
N ALA A 247 -17.21 -18.96 17.28
CA ALA A 247 -16.69 -17.91 16.41
C ALA A 247 -17.07 -18.09 14.93
N GLY A 248 -17.72 -19.20 14.58
CA GLY A 248 -18.22 -19.47 13.25
C GLY A 248 -17.37 -20.42 12.42
N ALA A 249 -16.40 -21.13 13.01
CA ALA A 249 -15.71 -22.21 12.29
C ALA A 249 -16.68 -23.37 11.98
N ASP A 250 -16.60 -23.91 10.77
CA ASP A 250 -17.44 -25.03 10.32
C ASP A 250 -16.88 -26.39 10.76
N LEU A 251 -15.56 -26.45 10.92
CA LEU A 251 -14.83 -27.61 11.41
C LEU A 251 -13.67 -27.14 12.29
N VAL A 252 -13.53 -27.72 13.47
CA VAL A 252 -12.40 -27.47 14.37
C VAL A 252 -11.66 -28.78 14.62
N ILE A 253 -10.37 -28.78 14.34
CA ILE A 253 -9.46 -29.92 14.59
C ILE A 253 -8.55 -29.54 15.75
N ALA A 254 -8.38 -30.43 16.73
CA ALA A 254 -7.46 -30.26 17.86
C ALA A 254 -6.30 -31.27 17.79
N PRO A 255 -5.22 -30.99 17.03
CA PRO A 255 -4.15 -31.96 16.79
C PRO A 255 -3.47 -32.46 18.06
N SER A 256 -3.31 -31.59 19.07
CA SER A 256 -2.71 -31.96 20.37
C SER A 256 -3.48 -33.09 21.05
N VAL A 257 -4.82 -33.03 21.00
CA VAL A 257 -5.71 -34.04 21.59
C VAL A 257 -5.71 -35.31 20.77
N SER A 258 -5.83 -35.19 19.44
CA SER A 258 -5.78 -36.33 18.53
C SER A 258 -4.45 -37.09 18.66
N GLY A 259 -3.31 -36.39 18.62
CA GLY A 259 -1.99 -36.96 18.83
C GLY A 259 -1.84 -37.61 20.20
N GLY A 260 -2.34 -36.98 21.27
CA GLY A 260 -2.36 -37.56 22.62
C GLY A 260 -3.12 -38.88 22.69
N ARG A 261 -4.31 -38.95 22.06
CA ARG A 261 -5.11 -40.19 21.99
C ARG A 261 -4.41 -41.28 21.18
N LEU A 262 -3.73 -40.91 20.09
CA LEU A 262 -2.95 -41.85 19.28
C LEU A 262 -1.77 -42.43 20.06
N MET A 263 -1.01 -41.60 20.78
CA MET A 263 0.07 -42.06 21.65
C MET A 263 -0.44 -43.01 22.73
N GLY A 264 -1.60 -42.70 23.34
CA GLY A 264 -2.25 -43.58 24.31
C GLY A 264 -2.70 -44.91 23.71
N ALA A 265 -3.28 -44.89 22.51
CA ALA A 265 -3.71 -46.08 21.79
C ALA A 265 -2.52 -46.99 21.41
N ALA A 266 -1.39 -46.38 21.03
CA ALA A 266 -0.17 -47.09 20.64
C ALA A 266 0.37 -48.02 21.75
N VAL A 267 0.11 -47.72 23.03
CA VAL A 267 0.53 -48.55 24.17
C VAL A 267 -0.05 -49.96 24.11
N ARG A 268 -1.27 -50.11 23.56
CA ARG A 268 -1.93 -51.43 23.43
C ARG A 268 -1.96 -51.94 21.99
N GLN A 269 -1.91 -51.05 21.02
CA GLN A 269 -2.08 -51.36 19.60
C GLN A 269 -1.15 -50.50 18.76
N GLU A 270 0.09 -50.96 18.57
CA GLU A 270 1.13 -50.24 17.81
C GLU A 270 0.77 -49.99 16.33
N ALA A 271 -0.14 -50.79 15.77
CA ALA A 271 -0.57 -50.67 14.38
C ALA A 271 -1.54 -49.51 14.11
N VAL A 272 -2.23 -48.99 15.15
CA VAL A 272 -3.29 -47.97 14.98
C VAL A 272 -2.75 -46.63 14.47
N PRO A 273 -1.65 -46.08 15.02
CA PRO A 273 -1.08 -44.84 14.49
C PRO A 273 -0.63 -44.97 13.03
N HIS A 274 0.07 -46.07 12.70
CA HIS A 274 0.55 -46.32 11.33
C HIS A 274 -0.61 -46.40 10.34
N PHE A 275 -1.66 -47.16 10.66
CA PHE A 275 -2.84 -47.26 9.79
C PHE A 275 -3.54 -45.91 9.60
N LEU A 276 -3.57 -45.06 10.64
CA LEU A 276 -4.16 -43.72 10.52
C LEU A 276 -3.28 -42.76 9.74
N GLU A 277 -1.96 -42.85 9.85
CA GLU A 277 -1.03 -42.09 9.00
C GLU A 277 -1.17 -42.50 7.53
N ASP A 278 -1.26 -43.80 7.23
CA ASP A 278 -1.49 -44.32 5.88
C ASP A 278 -2.84 -43.87 5.27
N LEU A 279 -3.83 -43.51 6.10
CA LEU A 279 -5.11 -42.96 5.62
C LEU A 279 -5.05 -41.46 5.33
N LEU A 280 -4.05 -40.75 5.84
CA LEU A 280 -3.89 -39.30 5.71
C LEU A 280 -2.94 -38.89 4.58
N THR A 281 -2.26 -39.84 3.93
CA THR A 281 -1.29 -39.63 2.83
C THR A 281 -1.62 -40.49 1.63
#